data_AF-A0A9D4EKR6-F1
#
_entry.id   AF-A0A9D4EKR6-F1
#
_cell.length_a   1.000
_cell.length_b   1.000
_cell.length_c   1.000
_cell.angle_alpha   90.00
_cell.angle_beta   90.00
_cell.angle_gamma   90.00
#
_symmetry.space_group_name_H-M   'P 1'
#
loop_
_entity.id
_entity.type
_entity.pdbx_description
1 polymer ?
#
loop_
_entity_poly.entity_id
_entity_poly.type
_entity_poly.pdbx_seq_one_letter_code
_entity_poly.pdbx_strand_id
1 'polypeptide(L)'
;MAVSNLVPFLIMFACNILIIRILRKVQKQRPTMMHDLYVHRANSFTIKMTMMIVICMAYFLLAMTPFTTFFIVESYLRPGYKEANNYVALARLDLIWTVCYLIGLTNFCVNFFLYTAMNDRFSKEFLAMTRCQPR
;
A
#
# COMPACT_ATOMS: atom_id res chain seq x y z
N MET A 1 17.55 0.52 12.67
CA MET A 1 16.69 -0.07 11.62
C MET A 1 15.20 0.25 11.83
N ALA A 2 14.64 0.22 13.05
CA ALA A 2 13.24 0.61 13.30
C ALA A 2 12.89 2.04 12.85
N VAL A 3 13.79 3.01 13.11
CA VAL A 3 13.62 4.41 12.69
C VAL A 3 13.46 4.55 11.17
N SER A 4 14.13 3.69 10.39
CA SER A 4 14.10 3.74 8.91
C SER A 4 12.75 3.38 8.31
N ASN A 5 11.94 2.58 9.02
CA ASN A 5 10.61 2.18 8.55
C ASN A 5 9.48 3.04 9.15
N LEU A 6 9.74 3.67 10.29
CA LEU A 6 8.78 4.51 11.00
C LEU A 6 8.57 5.86 10.28
N VAL A 7 9.65 6.43 9.74
CA VAL A 7 9.62 7.68 8.95
C VAL A 7 8.73 7.55 7.69
N PRO A 8 8.94 6.57 6.78
CA PRO A 8 8.08 6.42 5.61
C PRO A 8 6.63 6.08 5.96
N PHE A 9 6.39 5.34 7.06
CA PHE A 9 5.04 5.08 7.55
C PHE A 9 4.31 6.38 7.95
N LEU A 10 4.96 7.24 8.74
CA LEU A 10 4.37 8.52 9.17
C LEU A 10 4.12 9.47 7.99
N ILE A 11 5.05 9.53 7.03
CA ILE A 11 4.89 10.33 5.81
C ILE A 11 3.70 9.85 4.99
N MET A 12 3.61 8.54 4.73
CA MET A 12 2.48 7.97 3.96
C MET A 12 1.15 8.11 4.68
N PHE A 13 1.13 8.04 6.00
CA PHE A 13 -0.07 8.29 6.79
C PHE A 13 -0.56 9.73 6.63
N ALA A 14 0.34 10.71 6.77
CA ALA A 14 0.01 12.12 6.59
C ALA A 14 -0.45 12.43 5.15
N CYS A 15 0.26 11.91 4.14
CA CYS A 15 -0.10 12.06 2.73
C CYS A 15 -1.48 11.47 2.42
N ASN A 16 -1.82 10.29 2.96
CA ASN A 16 -3.16 9.71 2.79
C ASN A 16 -4.27 10.63 3.30
N ILE A 17 -4.09 11.21 4.49
CA ILE A 17 -5.08 12.11 5.07
C ILE A 17 -5.29 13.34 4.17
N LEU A 18 -4.20 13.92 3.65
CA LEU A 18 -4.26 15.05 2.72
C LEU A 18 -4.96 14.68 1.41
N ILE A 19 -4.63 13.54 0.80
CA ILE A 19 -5.25 13.06 -0.44
C ILE A 19 -6.76 12.85 -0.23
N ILE A 20 -7.16 12.19 0.86
CA ILE A 20 -8.58 11.96 1.16
C ILE A 20 -9.32 13.30 1.36
N ARG A 21 -8.71 14.27 2.05
CA ARG A 21 -9.30 15.60 2.25
C ARG A 21 -9.48 16.35 0.93
N ILE A 22 -8.47 16.32 0.05
CA ILE A 22 -8.54 16.94 -1.28
C ILE A 22 -9.62 16.25 -2.11
N LEU A 23 -9.66 14.92 -2.12
CA LEU A 23 -10.64 14.15 -2.87
C LEU A 23 -12.08 14.46 -2.41
N ARG A 24 -12.32 14.54 -1.10
CA ARG A 24 -13.63 14.95 -0.54
C ARG A 24 -13.98 16.38 -0.90
N LYS A 25 -13.01 17.30 -0.92
CA LYS A 25 -13.22 18.70 -1.31
C LYS A 25 -13.60 18.82 -2.80
N VAL A 26 -12.87 18.12 -3.67
CA VAL A 26 -13.16 18.05 -5.11
C VAL A 26 -14.52 17.41 -5.37
N GLN A 27 -14.89 16.36 -4.63
CA GLN A 27 -16.22 15.75 -4.72
C GLN A 27 -17.33 16.67 -4.23
N LYS A 28 -17.08 17.54 -3.23
CA LYS A 28 -18.09 18.47 -2.68
C LYS A 28 -18.28 19.70 -3.56
N GLN A 29 -17.26 20.12 -4.30
CA GLN A 29 -17.32 21.24 -5.25
C GLN A 29 -17.90 20.84 -6.63
N ARG A 30 -18.57 19.69 -6.72
CA ARG A 30 -19.17 19.15 -7.96
C ARG A 30 -20.59 19.62 -8.35
N PRO A 31 -21.22 20.68 -7.83
CA PRO A 31 -22.36 21.25 -8.54
C PRO A 31 -21.83 22.27 -9.57
N THR A 32 -22.35 22.20 -10.80
CA THR A 32 -22.29 23.21 -11.87
C THR A 32 -20.99 23.34 -12.67
N MET A 33 -20.90 22.67 -13.82
CA MET A 33 -20.50 23.29 -15.10
C MET A 33 -20.73 22.35 -16.29
N MET A 34 -21.55 22.82 -17.24
CA MET A 34 -21.97 22.14 -18.47
C MET A 34 -20.84 21.96 -19.51
N HIS A 35 -19.88 21.08 -19.22
CA HIS A 35 -18.92 20.56 -20.22
C HIS A 35 -18.68 19.06 -19.98
N ASP A 36 -19.78 18.31 -20.01
CA ASP A 36 -20.04 17.20 -19.08
C ASP A 36 -19.62 15.80 -19.57
N LEU A 37 -18.95 15.66 -20.71
CA LEU A 37 -18.50 14.35 -21.23
C LEU A 37 -16.98 14.21 -21.23
N TYR A 38 -16.27 15.20 -21.76
CA TYR A 38 -14.80 15.19 -21.82
C TYR A 38 -14.17 15.42 -20.44
N VAL A 39 -14.70 16.38 -19.68
CA VAL A 39 -14.29 16.65 -18.29
C VAL A 39 -14.64 15.47 -17.38
N HIS A 40 -15.77 14.81 -17.62
CA HIS A 40 -16.21 13.65 -16.84
C HIS A 40 -15.30 12.43 -17.05
N ARG A 41 -14.85 12.19 -18.29
CA ARG A 41 -13.90 11.11 -18.62
C ARG A 41 -12.51 11.38 -18.05
N ALA A 42 -11.99 12.60 -18.20
CA ALA A 42 -10.71 13.00 -17.61
C ALA A 42 -10.75 12.94 -16.08
N ASN A 43 -11.83 13.41 -15.45
CA ASN A 43 -12.01 13.33 -14.00
C ASN A 43 -12.23 11.90 -13.49
N SER A 44 -12.90 11.03 -14.25
CA SER A 44 -13.06 9.63 -13.88
C SER A 44 -11.69 8.92 -13.84
N PHE A 45 -10.81 9.21 -14.80
CA PHE A 45 -9.44 8.71 -14.80
C PHE A 45 -8.64 9.24 -13.59
N THR A 46 -8.70 10.54 -13.31
CA THR A 46 -8.04 11.14 -12.13
C THR A 46 -8.56 10.55 -10.82
N ILE A 47 -9.87 10.30 -10.70
CA ILE A 47 -10.48 9.68 -9.51
C ILE A 47 -10.05 8.23 -9.36
N LYS A 48 -10.07 7.42 -10.44
CA LYS A 48 -9.59 6.03 -10.42
C LYS A 48 -8.11 5.97 -10.02
N MET A 49 -7.27 6.83 -10.57
CA MET A 49 -5.85 6.93 -10.22
C MET A 49 -5.66 7.34 -8.75
N THR A 50 -6.41 8.32 -8.27
CA THR A 50 -6.35 8.75 -6.85
C THR A 50 -6.82 7.63 -5.93
N MET A 51 -7.90 6.92 -6.29
CA MET A 51 -8.41 5.79 -5.51
C MET A 51 -7.40 4.64 -5.47
N MET A 52 -6.72 4.35 -6.58
CA MET A 52 -5.63 3.39 -6.63
C MET A 52 -4.48 3.78 -5.70
N ILE A 53 -4.05 5.05 -5.69
CA ILE A 53 -3.02 5.55 -4.77
C ILE A 53 -3.47 5.36 -3.31
N VAL A 54 -4.71 5.70 -2.99
CA VAL A 54 -5.27 5.52 -1.63
C VAL A 54 -5.29 4.04 -1.24
N ILE A 55 -5.69 3.14 -2.14
CA ILE A 55 -5.70 1.69 -1.87
C ILE A 55 -4.27 1.15 -1.71
N CYS A 56 -3.34 1.54 -2.59
CA CYS A 56 -1.92 1.19 -2.48
C CYS A 56 -1.35 1.62 -1.13
N MET A 57 -1.60 2.87 -0.72
CA MET A 57 -1.08 3.37 0.54
C MET A 57 -1.79 2.76 1.75
N ALA A 58 -3.10 2.49 1.68
CA ALA A 58 -3.83 1.79 2.75
C ALA A 58 -3.31 0.36 2.92
N TYR A 59 -3.09 -0.36 1.81
CA TYR A 59 -2.47 -1.68 1.82
C TYR A 59 -1.05 -1.61 2.41
N PHE A 60 -0.27 -0.60 2.01
CA PHE A 60 1.06 -0.39 2.54
C PHE A 60 1.05 -0.24 4.07
N LEU A 61 0.14 0.57 4.61
CA LEU A 61 0.00 0.74 6.05
C LEU A 61 -0.38 -0.58 6.71
N LEU A 62 -1.39 -1.30 6.19
CA LEU A 62 -1.81 -2.60 6.74
C LEU A 62 -0.70 -3.65 6.74
N ALA A 63 0.12 -3.70 5.68
CA ALA A 63 1.23 -4.64 5.58
C ALA A 63 2.42 -4.23 6.47
N MET A 64 2.67 -2.92 6.64
CA MET A 64 3.79 -2.42 7.45
C MET A 64 3.50 -2.31 8.94
N THR A 65 2.25 -2.24 9.36
CA THR A 65 1.89 -2.26 10.78
C THR A 65 2.40 -3.52 11.50
N PRO A 66 2.07 -4.76 11.07
CA PRO A 66 2.57 -5.95 11.76
C PRO A 66 4.10 -6.06 11.71
N PHE A 67 4.73 -5.59 10.62
CA PHE A 67 6.17 -5.58 10.47
C PHE A 67 6.86 -4.64 11.46
N THR A 68 6.37 -3.40 11.60
CA THR A 68 6.92 -2.42 12.54
C THR A 68 6.63 -2.80 14.00
N THR A 69 5.43 -3.29 14.30
CA THR A 69 5.09 -3.81 15.64
C THR A 69 5.98 -4.99 16.03
N PHE A 70 6.26 -5.92 15.11
CA PHE A 70 7.15 -7.04 15.40
C PHE A 70 8.56 -6.58 15.78
N PHE A 71 9.14 -5.63 15.06
CA PHE A 71 10.46 -5.09 15.39
C PHE A 71 10.54 -4.47 16.79
N ILE A 72 9.49 -3.75 17.19
CA ILE A 72 9.39 -3.17 18.53
C ILE A 72 9.33 -4.31 19.56
N VAL A 73 8.42 -5.26 19.37
CA VAL A 73 8.22 -6.39 20.30
C VAL A 73 9.48 -7.25 20.42
N GLU A 74 10.15 -7.55 19.31
CA GLU A 74 11.40 -8.31 19.29
C GLU A 74 12.49 -7.60 20.09
N SER A 75 12.59 -6.27 19.97
CA SER A 75 13.63 -5.50 20.69
C SER A 75 13.51 -5.57 22.22
N TYR A 76 12.29 -5.77 22.74
CA TYR A 76 12.05 -5.89 24.19
C TYR A 76 12.05 -7.34 24.68
N LEU A 77 11.48 -8.27 23.91
CA LEU A 77 11.24 -9.64 24.38
C LEU A 77 12.41 -10.60 24.09
N ARG A 78 13.12 -10.41 22.96
CA ARG A 78 14.20 -11.33 22.55
C ARG A 78 15.37 -11.38 23.55
N PRO A 79 15.81 -10.28 24.19
CA PRO A 79 16.85 -10.34 25.21
C PRO A 79 16.43 -11.20 26.41
N GLY A 80 15.23 -10.96 26.95
CA GLY A 80 14.71 -11.70 28.10
C GLY A 80 14.50 -13.19 27.83
N TYR A 81 14.06 -13.56 26.63
CA TYR A 81 13.92 -14.98 26.25
C TYR A 81 15.26 -15.69 26.03
N LYS A 82 16.29 -14.97 25.55
CA LYS A 82 17.65 -15.51 25.42
C LYS A 82 18.29 -15.75 26.78
N GLU A 83 18.18 -14.78 27.70
CA GLU A 83 18.72 -14.91 29.05
C GLU A 83 18.04 -16.04 29.83
N ALA A 84 16.75 -16.26 29.62
CA ALA A 84 15.99 -17.35 30.24
C ALA A 84 16.14 -18.72 29.54
N ASN A 85 16.97 -18.85 28.49
CA ASN A 85 17.07 -20.06 27.65
C ASN A 85 15.71 -20.61 27.17
N ASN A 86 14.74 -19.73 26.92
CA ASN A 86 13.38 -20.13 26.56
C ASN A 86 13.27 -20.31 25.03
N TYR A 87 13.79 -21.45 24.55
CA TYR A 87 13.83 -21.77 23.12
C TYR A 87 12.44 -21.84 22.46
N VAL A 88 11.40 -22.20 23.21
CA VAL A 88 10.02 -22.25 22.69
C VAL A 88 9.50 -20.84 22.38
N ALA A 89 9.77 -19.86 23.26
CA ALA A 89 9.39 -18.48 23.03
C ALA A 89 10.16 -17.84 21.85
N LEU A 90 11.45 -18.19 21.70
CA LEU A 90 12.27 -17.79 20.56
C LEU A 90 11.74 -18.35 19.24
N ALA A 91 11.41 -19.64 19.18
CA ALA A 91 10.84 -20.27 17.98
C ALA A 91 9.49 -19.64 17.57
N ARG A 92 8.65 -19.27 18.55
CA ARG A 92 7.39 -18.54 18.27
C ARG A 92 7.65 -17.16 17.69
N LEU A 93 8.63 -16.42 18.21
CA LEU A 93 9.03 -15.13 17.65
C LEU A 93 9.51 -15.26 16.20
N ASP A 94 10.31 -16.27 15.89
CA ASP A 94 10.81 -16.49 14.52
C ASP A 94 9.68 -16.88 13.54
N LEU A 95 8.65 -17.60 14.02
CA LEU A 95 7.46 -17.88 13.22
C LEU A 95 6.65 -16.61 12.95
N ILE A 96 6.43 -15.77 13.96
CA ILE A 96 5.75 -14.48 13.80
C ILE A 96 6.53 -13.59 12.83
N TRP A 97 7.87 -13.56 12.93
CA TRP A 97 8.72 -12.85 11.97
C TRP A 97 8.47 -13.30 10.54
N THR A 98 8.45 -14.61 10.31
CA THR A 98 8.24 -15.20 8.99
C THR A 98 6.90 -14.76 8.39
N VAL A 99 5.83 -14.77 9.19
CA VAL A 99 4.50 -14.30 8.75
C VAL A 99 4.52 -12.80 8.43
N CYS A 100 5.10 -11.97 9.32
CA CYS A 100 5.21 -10.54 9.08
C CYS A 100 6.05 -10.22 7.83
N TYR A 101 7.12 -10.97 7.60
CA TYR A 101 8.01 -10.82 6.45
C TYR A 101 7.29 -11.20 5.13
N LEU A 102 6.53 -12.30 5.13
CA LEU A 102 5.71 -12.70 3.98
C LEU A 102 4.65 -11.64 3.65
N ILE A 103 3.97 -11.10 4.66
CA ILE A 103 3.03 -9.98 4.48
C ILE A 103 3.74 -8.76 3.89
N GLY A 104 4.94 -8.42 4.38
CA GLY A 104 5.76 -7.36 3.81
C GLY A 104 6.07 -7.57 2.34
N LEU A 105 6.40 -8.81 1.93
CA LEU A 105 6.71 -9.14 0.54
C LEU A 105 5.49 -8.99 -0.38
N THR A 106 4.29 -9.33 0.07
CA THR A 106 3.07 -9.18 -0.76
C THR A 106 2.83 -7.73 -1.20
N ASN A 107 3.30 -6.75 -0.44
CA ASN A 107 3.22 -5.32 -0.78
C ASN A 107 3.86 -4.99 -2.13
N PHE A 108 4.98 -5.65 -2.47
CA PHE A 108 5.61 -5.46 -3.77
C PHE A 108 4.74 -5.96 -4.92
N CYS A 109 3.98 -7.04 -4.72
CA CYS A 109 3.09 -7.62 -5.74
C CYS A 109 1.75 -6.89 -5.85
N VAL A 110 1.19 -6.42 -4.73
CA VAL A 110 -0.15 -5.80 -4.71
C VAL A 110 -0.20 -4.52 -5.54
N ASN A 111 0.89 -3.76 -5.62
CA ASN A 111 0.96 -2.60 -6.51
C ASN A 111 0.70 -3.00 -7.97
N PHE A 112 1.32 -4.07 -8.47
CA PHE A 112 1.11 -4.56 -9.84
C PHE A 112 -0.34 -5.00 -10.09
N PHE A 113 -0.95 -5.71 -9.13
CA PHE A 113 -2.37 -6.09 -9.21
C PHE A 113 -3.30 -4.87 -9.19
N LEU A 114 -2.99 -3.84 -8.40
CA LEU A 114 -3.77 -2.61 -8.35
C LEU A 114 -3.66 -1.81 -9.66
N TYR A 115 -2.46 -1.71 -10.24
CA TYR A 115 -2.27 -1.07 -11.55
C TYR A 115 -3.05 -1.80 -12.65
N THR A 116 -3.02 -3.13 -12.67
CA THR A 116 -3.75 -3.92 -13.67
C THR A 116 -5.27 -3.92 -13.46
N ALA A 117 -5.76 -3.86 -12.22
CA ALA A 117 -7.19 -3.83 -11.94
C ALA A 117 -7.84 -2.45 -12.09
N MET A 118 -7.13 -1.37 -11.72
CA MET A 118 -7.71 -0.02 -11.63
C MET A 118 -7.33 0.90 -12.80
N ASN A 119 -6.23 0.62 -13.51
CA ASN A 119 -5.76 1.44 -14.63
C ASN A 119 -5.97 0.72 -15.97
N ASP A 120 -7.13 0.97 -16.59
CA ASP A 120 -7.50 0.43 -17.90
C ASP A 120 -6.46 0.74 -18.99
N ARG A 121 -5.71 1.84 -18.87
CA ARG A 121 -4.65 2.20 -19.82
C ARG A 121 -3.43 1.30 -19.65
N PHE A 122 -3.03 1.04 -18.40
CA PHE A 122 -1.92 0.13 -18.09
C PHE A 122 -2.23 -1.28 -18.56
N SER A 123 -3.45 -1.78 -18.32
CA SER A 123 -3.85 -3.11 -18.76
C SER A 123 -3.92 -3.24 -20.28
N LYS A 124 -4.34 -2.19 -20.99
CA LYS A 124 -4.33 -2.17 -22.46
C LYS A 124 -2.91 -2.16 -23.03
N GLU A 125 -2.01 -1.36 -22.47
CA GLU A 125 -0.59 -1.35 -22.88
C GLU A 125 0.10 -2.67 -22.55
N PHE A 126 -0.15 -3.25 -21.38
CA PHE A 126 0.38 -4.56 -20.99
C PHE A 126 -0.14 -5.69 -21.91
N LEU A 127 -1.43 -5.68 -22.24
CA LEU A 127 -2.00 -6.62 -23.22
C LEU A 127 -1.46 -6.40 -24.64
N ALA A 128 -1.18 -5.16 -25.02
CA ALA A 128 -0.58 -4.84 -26.31
C ALA A 128 0.89 -5.30 -26.41
N MET A 129 1.66 -5.25 -25.32
CA MET A 129 3.03 -5.78 -25.28
C MET A 129 3.06 -7.31 -25.23
N THR A 130 2.10 -7.94 -24.55
CA THR A 130 2.03 -9.41 -24.42
C THR A 130 1.38 -10.09 -25.62
N ARG A 131 0.52 -9.39 -26.37
CA ARG A 131 0.10 -9.82 -27.70
C ARG A 131 1.15 -9.38 -28.72
N CYS A 132 2.09 -10.27 -29.05
CA CYS A 132 2.93 -10.11 -30.23
C CYS A 132 2.04 -9.79 -31.44
N GLN A 133 2.14 -8.58 -31.98
CA GLN A 133 1.55 -8.22 -33.26
C GLN A 133 2.33 -9.00 -34.34
N PRO A 134 1.71 -9.94 -35.08
CA PRO A 134 2.38 -10.49 -36.25
C PRO A 134 2.56 -9.34 -37.24
N ARG A 135 3.81 -9.10 -37.64
CA ARG A 135 4.15 -8.20 -38.75
C ARG A 135 3.55 -8.69 -40.04
#